data_AF-A0A822H594-F1
#
_entry.id   AF-A0A822H594-F1
#
_cell.length_a   1.000
_cell.length_b   1.000
_cell.length_c   1.000
_cell.angle_alpha   90.00
_cell.angle_beta   90.00
_cell.angle_gamma   90.00
#
_symmetry.space_group_name_H-M   'P 1'
#
loop_
_entity.id
_entity.type
_entity.pdbx_description
1 polymer ?
#
loop_
_entity_poly.entity_id
_entity_poly.type
_entity_poly.pdbx_seq_one_letter_code
_entity_poly.pdbx_strand_id
1 'polypeptide(L)'
;QLRTIINHDNDLEPRGLSFISDHPPLMYSTLIQACLICAALIRSKVSDFHNERYDVQIVFLNNGYSMDFIKEHAEQLFQDFHISNWKSNLNQNTYDKMREEIIEYDQQH
;
A
#
# COMPACT_ATOMS: atom_id res chain seq x y z
N GLN A 1 -31.22 9.83 -23.39
CA GLN A 1 -30.48 9.21 -22.28
C GLN A 1 -29.76 8.00 -22.85
N LEU A 2 -28.42 8.04 -22.94
CA LEU A 2 -27.62 6.93 -23.47
C LEU A 2 -27.20 6.02 -22.30
N ARG A 3 -27.57 4.74 -22.39
CA ARG A 3 -27.25 3.70 -21.41
C ARG A 3 -26.21 2.79 -22.05
N THR A 4 -24.96 2.89 -21.59
CA THR A 4 -23.87 2.03 -22.08
C THR A 4 -23.84 0.77 -21.24
N ILE A 5 -24.00 -0.39 -21.88
CA ILE A 5 -23.82 -1.71 -21.27
C ILE A 5 -22.38 -2.12 -21.58
N ILE A 6 -21.56 -2.28 -20.56
CA ILE A 6 -20.18 -2.77 -20.69
C ILE A 6 -20.24 -4.29 -20.61
N ASN A 7 -19.89 -4.95 -21.72
CA ASN A 7 -19.60 -6.39 -21.72
C ASN A 7 -18.25 -6.60 -21.04
N HIS A 8 -18.23 -7.40 -19.97
CA HIS A 8 -16.98 -7.91 -19.40
C HIS A 8 -16.59 -9.18 -20.14
N ASP A 9 -15.54 -9.07 -20.93
CA ASP A 9 -14.78 -10.21 -21.45
C ASP A 9 -13.92 -10.74 -20.28
N ASN A 10 -14.09 -12.02 -19.94
CA ASN A 10 -13.57 -12.62 -18.70
C ASN A 10 -12.11 -13.11 -18.78
N ASP A 11 -11.37 -12.80 -19.85
CA ASP A 11 -10.08 -13.46 -20.14
C ASP A 11 -8.84 -12.55 -20.14
N LEU A 12 -8.92 -11.36 -19.55
CA LEU A 12 -7.76 -10.51 -19.33
C LEU A 12 -7.73 -10.07 -17.87
N GLU A 13 -6.95 -10.76 -17.03
CA GLU A 13 -6.59 -10.24 -15.70
C GLU A 13 -5.94 -8.87 -15.85
N PRO A 14 -6.55 -7.78 -15.36
CA PRO A 14 -5.81 -6.60 -15.01
C PRO A 14 -5.41 -6.79 -13.55
N ARG A 15 -4.12 -6.94 -13.25
CA ARG A 15 -3.60 -6.63 -11.90
C ARG A 15 -3.64 -5.11 -11.67
N GLY A 16 -4.80 -4.51 -11.89
CA GLY A 16 -5.16 -3.14 -11.57
C GLY A 16 -6.36 -3.25 -10.65
N LEU A 17 -6.12 -3.01 -9.36
CA LEU A 17 -7.15 -3.08 -8.33
C LEU A 17 -8.31 -2.15 -8.72
N SER A 18 -9.43 -2.75 -9.11
CA SER A 18 -10.65 -2.03 -9.47
C SER A 18 -11.42 -1.72 -8.19
N PHE A 19 -11.17 -0.56 -7.59
CA PHE A 19 -11.93 -0.10 -6.42
C PHE A 19 -13.15 0.69 -6.87
N ILE A 20 -14.31 0.02 -6.84
CA ILE A 20 -15.61 0.67 -6.95
C ILE A 20 -16.09 1.01 -5.53
N SER A 21 -16.40 2.31 -5.36
CA SER A 21 -17.18 2.93 -4.29
C SER A 21 -18.21 2.00 -3.65
N ASP A 22 -18.11 1.77 -2.33
CA ASP A 22 -19.20 1.51 -1.35
C ASP A 22 -18.75 0.74 -0.08
N HIS A 23 -17.45 0.51 0.12
CA HIS A 23 -16.97 -0.22 1.31
C HIS A 23 -16.70 0.67 2.54
N PRO A 24 -16.84 0.12 3.78
CA PRO A 24 -16.62 0.87 5.00
C PRO A 24 -15.12 1.23 5.22
N PRO A 25 -14.82 2.33 5.94
CA PRO A 25 -13.44 2.83 6.18
C PRO A 25 -12.46 1.79 6.73
N LEU A 26 -12.94 0.81 7.49
CA LEU A 26 -12.15 -0.28 8.10
C LEU A 26 -11.51 -1.23 7.09
N MET A 27 -12.03 -1.37 5.86
CA MET A 27 -11.34 -2.18 4.84
C MET A 27 -10.15 -1.44 4.24
N TYR A 28 -10.15 -0.11 4.28
CA TYR A 28 -9.16 0.70 3.58
C TYR A 28 -7.92 1.01 4.41
N SER A 29 -8.05 1.03 5.75
CA SER A 29 -6.91 1.05 6.67
C SER A 29 -5.98 -0.14 6.43
N THR A 30 -6.57 -1.34 6.37
CA THR A 30 -5.85 -2.60 6.13
C THR A 30 -5.30 -2.65 4.71
N LEU A 31 -5.99 -2.03 3.75
CA LEU A 31 -5.55 -1.99 2.36
C LEU A 31 -4.29 -1.14 2.17
N ILE A 32 -4.18 0.04 2.81
CA ILE A 32 -2.96 0.85 2.76
C ILE A 32 -1.77 0.03 3.27
N GLN A 33 -1.92 -0.59 4.44
CA GLN A 33 -0.87 -1.42 5.03
C GLN A 33 -0.51 -2.62 4.13
N ALA A 34 -1.51 -3.32 3.59
CA ALA A 34 -1.29 -4.43 2.67
C ALA A 34 -0.53 -4.00 1.40
N CYS A 35 -0.90 -2.86 0.79
CA CYS A 35 -0.19 -2.31 -0.36
C CYS A 35 1.28 -2.02 -0.03
N LEU A 36 1.56 -1.47 1.16
CA LEU A 36 2.92 -1.17 1.59
C LEU A 36 3.72 -2.42 1.95
N ILE A 37 3.10 -3.45 2.52
CA ILE A 37 3.71 -4.77 2.74
C ILE A 37 4.09 -5.41 1.40
N CYS A 38 3.17 -5.43 0.43
CA CYS A 38 3.45 -5.90 -0.93
C CYS A 38 4.61 -5.13 -1.56
N ALA A 39 4.63 -3.80 -1.41
CA ALA A 39 5.73 -2.97 -1.89
C ALA A 39 7.06 -3.39 -1.27
N ALA A 40 7.11 -3.63 0.05
CA ALA A 40 8.31 -4.05 0.75
C ALA A 40 8.80 -5.44 0.30
N LEU A 41 7.88 -6.39 0.08
CA LEU A 41 8.20 -7.73 -0.40
C LEU A 41 8.84 -7.69 -1.81
N ILE A 42 8.28 -6.88 -2.72
CA ILE A 42 8.70 -6.81 -4.12
C ILE A 42 9.96 -5.95 -4.31
N ARG A 43 10.07 -4.81 -3.61
CA ARG A 43 11.15 -3.85 -3.80
C ARG A 43 12.32 -4.15 -2.87
N SER A 44 13.50 -4.42 -3.41
CA SER A 44 14.71 -4.63 -2.61
C SER A 44 15.44 -3.34 -2.26
N LYS A 45 15.25 -2.26 -3.03
CA LYS A 45 15.88 -0.95 -2.77
C LYS A 45 14.90 -0.02 -2.07
N VAL A 46 15.38 0.70 -1.06
CA VAL A 46 14.58 1.69 -0.32
C VAL A 46 14.09 2.82 -1.22
N SER A 47 14.84 3.18 -2.26
CA SER A 47 14.41 4.17 -3.26
C SER A 47 13.16 3.73 -4.02
N ASP A 48 13.11 2.45 -4.39
CA ASP A 48 12.02 1.89 -5.18
C ASP A 48 10.77 1.72 -4.31
N PHE A 49 10.97 1.32 -3.05
CA PHE A 49 9.93 1.33 -2.04
C PHE A 49 9.37 2.73 -1.79
N HIS A 50 10.21 3.77 -1.74
CA HIS A 50 9.73 5.14 -1.57
C HIS A 50 8.85 5.61 -2.74
N ASN A 51 9.20 5.25 -3.97
CA ASN A 51 8.38 5.54 -5.14
C ASN A 51 7.03 4.83 -5.05
N GLU A 52 7.03 3.52 -4.76
CA GLU A 52 5.79 2.74 -4.61
C GLU A 52 4.91 3.29 -3.48
N ARG A 53 5.51 3.64 -2.34
CA ARG A 53 4.81 4.27 -1.21
C ARG A 53 4.15 5.60 -1.63
N TYR A 54 4.83 6.40 -2.45
CA TYR A 54 4.27 7.65 -2.97
C TYR A 54 3.10 7.38 -3.92
N ASP A 55 3.24 6.41 -4.82
CA ASP A 55 2.18 6.01 -5.75
C ASP A 55 0.95 5.50 -5.01
N VAL A 56 1.13 4.66 -3.98
CA VAL A 56 0.05 4.22 -3.07
C VAL A 56 -0.65 5.44 -2.46
N GLN A 57 0.10 6.40 -1.90
CA GLN A 57 -0.50 7.61 -1.31
C GLN A 57 -1.31 8.42 -2.33
N ILE A 58 -0.82 8.57 -3.57
CA ILE A 58 -1.55 9.24 -4.64
C ILE A 58 -2.85 8.50 -4.98
N VAL A 59 -2.81 7.17 -5.07
CA VAL A 59 -4.00 6.36 -5.39
C VAL A 59 -5.06 6.59 -4.32
N PHE A 60 -4.72 6.50 -3.04
CA PHE A 60 -5.69 6.77 -1.97
C PHE A 60 -6.15 8.24 -1.99
N LEU A 61 -5.27 9.21 -2.20
CA LEU A 61 -5.70 10.60 -2.28
C LEU A 61 -6.73 10.82 -3.41
N ASN A 62 -6.50 10.22 -4.58
CA ASN A 62 -7.41 10.29 -5.73
C ASN A 62 -8.76 9.60 -5.48
N ASN A 63 -8.81 8.62 -4.57
CA ASN A 63 -10.04 7.97 -4.12
C ASN A 63 -10.78 8.76 -3.02
N GLY A 64 -10.32 9.97 -2.69
CA GLY A 64 -11.01 10.88 -1.76
C GLY A 64 -10.62 10.72 -0.29
N TYR A 65 -9.57 9.94 0.02
CA TYR A 65 -9.07 9.82 1.39
C TYR A 65 -8.29 11.08 1.80
N SER A 66 -8.40 11.46 3.08
CA SER A 66 -7.64 12.59 3.60
C SER A 66 -6.15 12.24 3.72
N MET A 67 -5.30 13.24 3.53
CA MET A 67 -3.85 13.06 3.71
C MET A 67 -3.50 12.61 5.13
N ASP A 68 -4.26 13.02 6.14
CA ASP A 68 -4.03 12.62 7.53
C ASP A 68 -4.35 11.13 7.73
N PHE A 69 -5.46 10.65 7.18
CA PHE A 69 -5.81 9.22 7.21
C PHE A 69 -4.73 8.38 6.52
N ILE A 70 -4.30 8.80 5.33
CA ILE A 70 -3.27 8.07 4.57
C ILE A 70 -1.95 8.02 5.34
N LYS A 71 -1.54 9.16 5.91
CA LYS A 71 -0.33 9.23 6.71
C LYS A 71 -0.44 8.31 7.90
N GLU A 72 -1.45 8.47 8.75
CA GLU A 72 -1.67 7.68 9.97
C GLU A 72 -1.49 6.18 9.72
N HIS A 73 -2.13 5.65 8.68
CA HIS A 73 -2.08 4.22 8.36
C HIS A 73 -0.73 3.78 7.78
N ALA A 74 -0.07 4.65 7.01
CA ALA A 74 1.30 4.40 6.59
C ALA A 74 2.28 4.45 7.79
N GLU A 75 2.07 5.35 8.76
CA GLU A 75 2.91 5.43 9.95
C GLU A 75 2.73 4.20 10.84
N GLN A 76 1.50 3.70 10.95
CA GLN A 76 1.18 2.53 11.75
C GLN A 76 1.99 1.31 11.30
N LEU A 77 2.13 1.08 9.99
CA LEU A 77 2.99 0.00 9.49
C LEU A 77 4.43 0.13 10.02
N PHE A 78 5.02 1.32 9.95
CA PHE A 78 6.38 1.52 10.42
C PHE A 78 6.49 1.36 11.94
N GLN A 79 5.44 1.67 12.70
CA GLN A 79 5.39 1.40 14.14
C GLN A 79 5.31 -0.10 14.45
N ASP A 80 4.52 -0.84 13.67
CA ASP A 80 4.34 -2.29 13.81
C ASP A 80 5.66 -3.05 13.58
N PHE A 81 6.52 -2.54 12.69
CA PHE A 81 7.88 -3.05 12.44
C PHE A 81 8.98 -2.24 13.15
N HIS A 82 8.64 -1.55 14.24
CA HIS A 82 9.58 -0.89 15.15
C HIS A 82 10.53 0.17 14.52
N ILE A 83 10.12 0.82 13.42
CA ILE A 83 10.88 1.89 12.77
C ILE A 83 10.44 3.26 13.28
N SER A 84 11.25 3.86 14.13
CA SER A 84 10.99 5.18 14.74
C SER A 84 11.43 6.38 13.88
N ASN A 85 12.32 6.18 12.89
CA ASN A 85 12.94 7.27 12.10
C ASN A 85 12.60 7.24 10.59
N TRP A 86 11.51 6.58 10.20
CA TRP A 86 11.14 6.48 8.78
C TRP A 86 10.83 7.85 8.14
N LYS A 87 10.39 8.84 8.94
CA LYS A 87 10.08 10.21 8.49
C LYS A 87 11.31 11.03 8.13
N SER A 88 12.43 10.79 8.81
CA SER A 88 13.62 11.64 8.77
C SER A 88 14.69 11.11 7.83
N ASN A 89 14.83 9.79 7.70
CA ASN A 89 15.56 9.15 6.61
C ASN A 89 15.47 7.62 6.77
N LEU A 90 14.52 6.99 6.05
CA LEU A 90 14.57 5.55 5.89
C LEU A 90 15.79 5.22 5.00
N ASN A 91 16.87 4.74 5.61
CA ASN A 91 18.05 4.30 4.89
C ASN A 91 17.93 2.81 4.52
N GLN A 92 18.76 2.36 3.58
CA GLN A 92 18.71 0.98 3.07
C GLN A 92 18.86 -0.06 4.19
N ASN A 93 19.74 0.13 5.16
CA ASN A 93 19.96 -0.84 6.26
C ASN A 93 18.72 -0.96 7.16
N THR A 94 18.10 0.16 7.53
CA THR A 94 16.85 0.14 8.29
C THR A 94 15.70 -0.48 7.50
N TYR A 95 15.65 -0.22 6.19
CA TYR A 95 14.67 -0.82 5.29
C TYR A 95 14.86 -2.34 5.15
N ASP A 96 16.10 -2.81 5.02
CA ASP A 96 16.40 -4.24 4.88
C ASP A 96 15.94 -5.02 6.10
N LYS A 97 16.14 -4.49 7.31
CA LYS A 97 15.66 -5.11 8.56
C LYS A 97 14.14 -5.21 8.62
N MET A 98 13.45 -4.12 8.29
CA MET A 98 11.98 -4.13 8.19
C MET A 98 11.52 -5.16 7.17
N ARG A 99 12.19 -5.23 6.02
CA ARG A 99 11.85 -6.15 4.95
C ARG A 99 12.06 -7.60 5.36
N GLU A 100 13.12 -7.91 6.11
CA GLU A 100 13.33 -9.23 6.70
C GLU A 100 12.20 -9.59 7.67
N GLU A 101 11.82 -8.70 8.58
CA GLU A 101 10.69 -8.92 9.50
C GLU A 101 9.36 -9.13 8.75
N ILE A 102 9.11 -8.37 7.68
CA ILE A 102 7.93 -8.53 6.82
C ILE A 102 7.93 -9.90 6.12
N ILE A 103 9.08 -10.35 5.61
CA ILE A 103 9.21 -11.66 4.95
C ILE A 103 8.96 -12.78 5.96
N GLU A 104 9.50 -12.67 7.18
CA GLU A 104 9.24 -13.64 8.24
C GLU A 104 7.77 -13.68 8.64
N TYR A 105 7.11 -12.52 8.73
CA TYR A 105 5.69 -12.41 9.00
C TYR A 105 4.82 -13.06 7.92
N ASP A 106 5.15 -12.83 6.64
CA ASP A 106 4.46 -13.40 5.46
C ASP A 106 4.62 -14.93 5.40
N GLN A 107 5.75 -15.48 5.83
CA GLN A 107 5.98 -16.93 5.85
C GLN A 107 5.21 -17.67 6.95
N GLN A 108 4.71 -16.95 7.97
CA GLN A 108 3.97 -17.53 9.09
C GLN A 108 2.44 -17.56 8.87
N HIS A 109 1.93 -16.94 7.81
CA HIS A 109 0.50 -16.80 7.50
C HIS A 109 0.18 -17.28 6.08
#